data_AF-A0AA89RVC5-F1
#
_entry.id   AF-A0AA89RVC5-F1
#
_cell.length_a   1.000
_cell.length_b   1.000
_cell.length_c   1.000
_cell.angle_alpha   90.00
_cell.angle_beta   90.00
_cell.angle_gamma   90.00
#
_symmetry.space_group_name_H-M   'P 1'
#
loop_
_entity.id
_entity.type
_entity.pdbx_description
1 polymer ?
#
loop_
_entity_poly.entity_id
_entity_poly.type
_entity_poly.pdbx_seq_one_letter_code
_entity_poly.pdbx_strand_id
1 'polypeptide(L)'
;MFAERCDTALRARWPHAVCLCFGHVGDGNVHIGVSLADPPAHGADGVEHVVYEIVRTMGGSISAEHGIGVLKRPYLGYSRSAAEIGVMWAMKSALDPLGILNPGKML
;
A
#
# COMPACT_ATOMS: atom_id res chain seq x y z
N MET A 1 2.17 -16.53 8.59
CA MET A 1 3.21 -15.52 8.20
C MET A 1 2.62 -14.56 7.16
N PHE A 2 3.23 -13.38 6.87
CA PHE A 2 2.66 -12.37 5.94
C PHE A 2 2.32 -12.95 4.56
N ALA A 3 3.25 -13.69 3.95
CA ALA A 3 3.06 -14.27 2.62
C ALA A 3 1.89 -15.26 2.57
N GLU A 4 1.78 -16.16 3.55
CA GLU A 4 0.68 -17.15 3.65
C GLU A 4 -0.69 -16.47 3.82
N ARG A 5 -0.76 -15.38 4.60
CA ARG A 5 -2.01 -14.62 4.78
C ARG A 5 -2.44 -13.98 3.47
N CYS A 6 -1.49 -13.40 2.73
CA CYS A 6 -1.78 -12.81 1.42
C CYS A 6 -2.23 -13.88 0.42
N ASP A 7 -1.50 -14.99 0.30
CA ASP A 7 -1.85 -16.07 -0.63
C ASP A 7 -3.24 -16.64 -0.32
N THR A 8 -3.54 -16.91 0.96
CA THR A 8 -4.86 -17.40 1.39
C THR A 8 -5.96 -16.41 1.06
N ALA A 9 -5.80 -15.13 1.41
CA ALA A 9 -6.83 -14.11 1.20
C ALA A 9 -7.06 -13.80 -0.29
N LEU A 10 -5.98 -13.76 -1.08
CA LEU A 10 -6.07 -13.53 -2.52
C LEU A 10 -6.73 -14.72 -3.22
N ARG A 11 -6.36 -15.96 -2.90
CA ARG A 11 -6.97 -17.16 -3.47
C ARG A 11 -8.43 -17.36 -3.07
N ALA A 12 -8.84 -16.88 -1.90
CA ALA A 12 -10.25 -16.90 -1.50
C ALA A 12 -11.14 -16.05 -2.43
N ARG A 13 -10.59 -14.98 -3.02
CA ARG A 13 -11.29 -14.09 -3.95
C ARG A 13 -11.01 -14.39 -5.43
N TRP A 14 -9.79 -14.81 -5.72
CA TRP A 14 -9.31 -15.17 -7.05
C TRP A 14 -8.60 -16.54 -6.97
N PRO A 15 -9.32 -17.66 -7.13
CA PRO A 15 -8.78 -19.02 -6.91
C PRO A 15 -7.50 -19.35 -7.69
N HIS A 16 -7.34 -18.73 -8.86
CA HIS A 16 -6.17 -18.90 -9.73
C HIS A 16 -5.10 -17.81 -9.57
N ALA A 17 -5.18 -16.97 -8.54
CA ALA A 17 -4.14 -15.99 -8.25
C ALA A 17 -2.80 -16.69 -7.95
N VAL A 18 -1.73 -16.10 -8.46
CA VAL A 18 -0.35 -16.50 -8.17
C VAL A 18 0.33 -15.36 -7.44
N CYS A 19 0.73 -15.61 -6.19
CA CYS A 19 1.46 -14.66 -5.37
C CYS A 19 2.95 -15.00 -5.37
N LEU A 20 3.79 -14.04 -5.76
CA LEU A 20 5.25 -14.14 -5.66
C LEU A 20 5.73 -13.19 -4.57
N CYS A 21 6.25 -13.74 -3.48
CA CYS A 21 6.83 -12.97 -2.38
C CYS A 21 8.35 -13.14 -2.37
N PHE A 22 9.08 -12.03 -2.42
CA PHE A 22 10.55 -11.98 -2.35
C PHE A 22 10.97 -10.66 -1.69
N GLY A 23 12.22 -10.55 -1.25
CA GLY A 23 12.69 -9.28 -0.69
C GLY A 23 13.78 -9.42 0.35
N HIS A 24 13.90 -8.38 1.16
CA HIS A 24 14.95 -8.18 2.14
C HIS A 24 14.45 -8.64 3.52
N VAL A 25 14.57 -9.93 3.83
CA VAL A 25 14.07 -10.46 5.10
C VAL A 25 14.76 -9.83 6.33
N GLY A 26 16.00 -9.36 6.17
CA GLY A 26 16.79 -8.78 7.24
C GLY A 26 16.26 -7.45 7.79
N ASP A 27 15.51 -6.69 7.00
CA ASP A 27 14.89 -5.42 7.41
C ASP A 27 13.34 -5.50 7.40
N GLY A 28 12.78 -6.65 7.05
CA GLY A 28 11.33 -6.88 7.00
C GLY A 28 10.64 -6.33 5.75
N ASN A 29 11.38 -5.92 4.72
CA ASN A 29 10.81 -5.45 3.45
C ASN A 29 10.53 -6.62 2.49
N VAL A 30 9.25 -6.87 2.21
CA VAL A 30 8.80 -7.92 1.29
C VAL A 30 8.06 -7.30 0.11
N HIS A 31 8.54 -7.61 -1.08
CA HIS A 31 7.87 -7.32 -2.34
C HIS A 31 6.89 -8.45 -2.65
N ILE A 32 5.67 -8.06 -3.02
CA ILE A 32 4.63 -8.98 -3.44
C ILE A 32 4.19 -8.63 -4.86
N GLY A 33 4.36 -9.59 -5.78
CA GLY A 33 3.77 -9.57 -7.10
C GLY A 33 2.56 -10.50 -7.14
N VAL A 34 1.44 -10.04 -7.71
CA VAL A 34 0.23 -10.84 -7.85
C VAL A 34 -0.13 -10.91 -9.33
N SER A 35 -0.21 -12.12 -9.85
CA SER A 35 -0.75 -12.39 -11.19
C SER A 35 -2.13 -13.01 -11.05
N LEU A 36 -3.10 -12.50 -11.82
CA LEU A 36 -4.46 -13.03 -11.89
C LEU A 36 -4.65 -13.66 -13.27
N ALA A 37 -5.13 -14.91 -13.31
CA ALA A 37 -5.36 -15.63 -14.57
C ALA A 37 -6.40 -14.93 -15.45
N ASP A 38 -7.45 -14.41 -14.83
CA ASP A 38 -8.44 -13.53 -15.46
C ASP A 38 -8.31 -12.14 -14.84
N PRO A 39 -7.97 -11.09 -15.63
CA PRO A 39 -7.90 -9.74 -15.09
C PRO A 39 -9.31 -9.31 -14.62
N PRO A 40 -9.45 -8.79 -13.39
CA PRO A 40 -10.73 -8.32 -12.90
C PRO A 40 -11.27 -7.22 -13.83
N ALA A 41 -12.58 -7.25 -14.09
CA ALA A 41 -13.27 -6.26 -14.91
C ALA A 41 -13.08 -4.80 -14.43
N HIS A 42 -12.67 -4.62 -13.17
CA HIS A 42 -12.40 -3.34 -12.52
C HIS A 42 -10.99 -3.33 -11.90
N GLY A 43 -9.94 -3.46 -12.73
CA GLY A 43 -8.56 -3.07 -12.38
C GLY A 43 -7.91 -3.79 -11.18
N ALA A 44 -6.65 -3.46 -10.91
CA ALA A 44 -5.88 -4.06 -9.81
C ALA A 44 -6.46 -3.74 -8.43
N ASP A 45 -7.21 -2.64 -8.27
CA ASP A 45 -7.63 -2.02 -7.00
C ASP A 45 -8.13 -2.97 -5.89
N GLY A 46 -8.70 -4.13 -6.25
CA GLY A 46 -9.07 -5.15 -5.27
C GLY A 46 -7.89 -5.86 -4.60
N VAL A 47 -6.79 -6.08 -5.33
CA VAL A 47 -5.59 -6.76 -4.85
C VAL A 47 -4.85 -5.90 -3.84
N GLU A 48 -4.60 -4.63 -4.15
CA GLU A 48 -3.94 -3.70 -3.23
C GLU A 48 -4.73 -3.60 -1.92
N HIS A 49 -6.06 -3.47 -2.00
CA HIS A 49 -6.88 -3.39 -0.79
C HIS A 49 -6.74 -4.63 0.11
N VAL A 50 -6.79 -5.84 -0.47
CA VAL A 50 -6.62 -7.10 0.28
C VAL A 50 -5.24 -7.15 0.95
N VAL A 51 -4.18 -6.84 0.22
CA VAL A 51 -2.81 -6.88 0.73
C VAL A 51 -2.60 -5.80 1.80
N TYR A 52 -3.06 -4.57 1.55
CA TYR A 52 -2.87 -3.44 2.45
C TYR A 52 -3.66 -3.60 3.76
N GLU A 53 -4.86 -4.17 3.74
CA GLU A 53 -5.56 -4.51 4.98
C GLU A 53 -4.74 -5.49 5.84
N ILE A 54 -4.15 -6.52 5.22
CA ILE A 54 -3.27 -7.44 5.95
C ILE A 54 -2.08 -6.69 6.54
N VAL A 55 -1.40 -5.85 5.76
CA VAL A 55 -0.28 -5.01 6.23
C VAL A 55 -0.71 -4.16 7.43
N ARG A 56 -1.87 -3.51 7.36
CA ARG A 56 -2.44 -2.69 8.43
C ARG A 56 -2.68 -3.51 9.70
N THR A 57 -3.29 -4.68 9.61
CA THR A 57 -3.54 -5.55 10.77
C THR A 57 -2.25 -6.05 11.44
N MET A 58 -1.14 -6.08 10.68
CA MET A 58 0.17 -6.48 11.17
C MET A 58 1.02 -5.29 11.65
N GLY A 59 0.48 -4.07 11.63
CA GLY A 59 1.21 -2.86 11.99
C GLY A 59 2.36 -2.50 11.04
N GLY A 60 2.29 -2.95 9.78
CA GLY A 60 3.33 -2.76 8.77
C GLY A 60 3.20 -1.47 7.95
N SER A 61 4.12 -1.27 7.00
CA SER A 61 4.11 -0.16 6.05
C SER A 61 3.64 -0.61 4.66
N ILE A 62 2.63 0.04 4.07
CA ILE A 62 2.17 -0.21 2.69
C ILE A 62 3.20 0.24 1.64
N SER A 63 4.22 0.98 2.06
CA SER A 63 5.35 1.34 1.24
C SER A 63 6.61 1.38 2.09
N ALA A 64 7.45 0.36 1.97
CA ALA A 64 8.76 0.33 2.63
C ALA A 64 9.74 1.30 1.95
N GLU A 65 9.74 1.38 0.62
CA GLU A 65 10.78 2.06 -0.17
C GLU A 65 10.25 3.01 -1.26
N HIS A 66 9.17 2.63 -1.97
CA HIS A 66 8.73 3.35 -3.18
C HIS A 66 7.92 4.63 -2.92
N GLY A 67 7.75 5.00 -1.66
CA GLY A 67 6.94 6.16 -1.26
C GLY A 67 5.44 5.99 -1.53
N ILE A 68 4.69 7.08 -1.41
CA ILE A 68 3.23 7.07 -1.49
C ILE A 68 2.76 7.43 -2.90
N GLY A 69 3.16 8.62 -3.37
CA GLY A 69 2.72 9.14 -4.68
C GLY A 69 1.19 9.14 -4.83
N VAL A 70 0.71 9.30 -6.06
CA VAL A 70 -0.75 9.30 -6.31
C VAL A 70 -1.38 7.96 -5.95
N LEU A 71 -0.73 6.86 -6.31
CA LEU A 71 -1.27 5.51 -6.24
C LEU A 71 -1.64 5.08 -4.81
N LYS A 72 -0.76 5.35 -3.84
CA LYS A 72 -0.97 4.87 -2.46
C LYS A 72 -1.59 5.93 -1.54
N ARG A 73 -1.84 7.15 -2.05
CA ARG A 73 -2.41 8.24 -1.25
C ARG A 73 -3.70 7.85 -0.52
N PRO A 74 -4.68 7.16 -1.15
CA PRO A 74 -5.90 6.75 -0.46
C PRO A 74 -5.65 5.80 0.73
N TYR A 75 -4.50 5.13 0.74
CA TYR A 75 -4.14 4.13 1.74
C TYR A 75 -3.15 4.66 2.79
N LEU A 76 -2.78 5.94 2.79
CA LEU A 76 -1.79 6.49 3.73
C LEU A 76 -2.14 6.19 5.21
N GLY A 77 -3.43 6.22 5.54
CA GLY A 77 -3.95 5.90 6.87
C GLY A 77 -3.77 4.44 7.32
N TYR A 78 -3.32 3.55 6.45
CA TYR A 78 -3.05 2.15 6.77
C TYR A 78 -1.72 1.98 7.49
N SER A 79 -0.81 2.95 7.34
CA SER A 79 0.52 2.94 7.95
C SER A 79 0.85 4.19 8.76
N ARG A 80 0.00 5.22 8.72
CA ARG A 80 0.16 6.46 9.47
C ARG A 80 -1.12 6.79 10.23
N SER A 81 -0.94 7.21 11.47
CA SER A 81 -2.00 7.74 12.31
C SER A 81 -2.50 9.09 11.80
N ALA A 82 -3.71 9.47 12.21
CA ALA A 82 -4.27 10.78 11.91
C ALA A 82 -3.37 11.93 12.43
N ALA A 83 -2.69 11.73 13.57
CA ALA A 83 -1.77 12.72 14.14
C ALA A 83 -0.52 12.90 13.26
N GLU A 84 0.11 11.82 12.81
CA GLU A 84 1.26 11.87 11.88
C GLU A 84 0.86 12.58 10.57
N ILE A 85 -0.29 12.23 10.01
CA ILE A 85 -0.81 12.86 8.78
C ILE A 85 -1.09 14.36 9.00
N GLY A 86 -1.61 14.74 10.18
CA GLY A 86 -1.81 16.14 10.56
C GLY A 86 -0.51 16.94 10.58
N VAL A 87 0.57 16.36 11.10
CA VAL A 87 1.91 16.98 11.06
C VAL A 87 2.40 17.14 9.63
N MET A 88 2.22 16.13 8.77
CA MET A 88 2.62 16.21 7.36
C MET A 88 1.88 17.36 6.63
N TRP A 89 0.58 17.55 6.88
CA TRP A 89 -0.20 18.67 6.33
C TRP A 89 0.27 20.04 6.84
N ALA A 90 0.61 20.14 8.12
CA ALA A 90 1.14 21.37 8.69
C ALA A 90 2.46 21.76 8.01
N MET A 91 3.36 20.79 7.81
CA MET A 91 4.62 21.01 7.09
C MET A 91 4.38 21.39 5.62
N LYS A 92 3.50 20.68 4.92
CA LYS A 92 3.15 20.98 3.52
C LYS A 92 2.63 22.40 3.35
N SER A 93 1.73 22.83 4.24
CA SER A 93 1.13 24.17 4.19
C SER A 93 2.14 25.28 4.50
N ALA A 94 3.07 25.02 5.42
CA ALA A 94 4.13 25.97 5.74
C ALA A 94 5.16 26.14 4.61
N LEU A 95 5.49 25.05 3.91
CA LEU A 95 6.52 25.03 2.86
C LEU A 95 5.98 25.36 1.47
N ASP A 96 4.72 25.06 1.19
CA ASP A 96 4.07 25.29 -0.11
C ASP A 96 2.65 25.87 0.08
N PRO A 97 2.55 27.13 0.55
CA PRO A 97 1.27 27.77 0.84
C PRO A 97 0.39 27.99 -0.40
N LEU A 98 0.99 27.97 -1.61
CA LEU A 98 0.27 28.10 -2.88
C LEU A 98 -0.14 26.73 -3.47
N GLY A 99 0.32 25.62 -2.88
CA GLY A 99 0.00 24.27 -3.35
C GLY A 99 0.54 23.94 -4.74
N ILE A 100 1.60 24.61 -5.19
CA ILE A 100 2.14 24.46 -6.55
C ILE A 100 3.18 23.34 -6.65
N LEU A 101 3.75 22.92 -5.52
CA LEU A 101 4.75 21.86 -5.49
C LEU A 101 4.04 20.51 -5.50
N ASN A 102 3.87 19.97 -6.69
CA ASN A 102 3.51 18.58 -6.91
C ASN A 102 2.11 18.17 -6.36
N PRO A 103 1.04 18.89 -6.76
CA PRO A 103 -0.28 18.74 -6.16
C PRO A 103 -0.85 17.33 -6.33
N GLY A 104 -1.50 16.83 -5.29
CA GLY A 104 -2.28 15.60 -5.32
C GLY A 104 -1.49 14.29 -5.24
N LYS A 105 -0.18 14.33 -4.95
CA LYS A 105 0.66 13.12 -4.85
C LYS A 105 0.66 12.52 -3.45
N MET A 106 1.43 13.05 -2.49
CA MET A 106 1.54 12.44 -1.15
C MET A 106 0.46 12.96 -0.19
N LEU A 107 0.32 14.28 -0.11
CA LEU A 107 -0.82 14.99 0.47
C LEU A 107 -1.47 15.81 -0.65
#